data_AF-A0A8J9X344-F1
#
_entry.id   AF-A0A8J9X344-F1
#
_cell.length_a   1.000
_cell.length_b   1.000
_cell.length_c   1.000
_cell.angle_alpha   90.00
_cell.angle_beta   90.00
_cell.angle_gamma   90.00
#
_symmetry.space_group_name_H-M   'P 1'
#
loop_
_entity.id
_entity.type
_entity.pdbx_description
1 polymer ?
#
loop_
_entity_poly.entity_id
_entity_poly.type
_entity_poly.pdbx_seq_one_letter_code
_entity_poly.pdbx_strand_id
1 'polypeptide(L)'
;RLLGSYQSLCARRPLLTKAISAAVIGGVGDLLAQILERVSLFTFTIQWYRLAVFVMTEFLFDGPFLHFWYEFIYKIGQWFETKFGLSPRSRLKTLFQFSVDQTLGVAIYYPAYFYAYEIVE
;
A
#
# COMPACT_ATOMS: atom_id res chain seq x y z
N ARG A 1 6.17 19.85 -12.37
CA ARG A 1 6.31 18.98 -13.57
C ARG A 1 6.30 17.50 -13.20
N LEU A 2 7.13 17.03 -12.26
CA LEU A 2 7.18 15.63 -11.80
C LEU A 2 5.83 15.06 -11.33
N LEU A 3 5.11 15.78 -10.47
CA LEU A 3 3.78 15.36 -9.99
C LEU A 3 2.77 15.15 -11.13
N GLY A 4 2.76 16.03 -12.13
CA GLY A 4 1.88 15.90 -13.29
C GLY A 4 2.22 14.69 -14.15
N SER A 5 3.51 14.41 -14.36
CA SER A 5 3.96 13.20 -15.05
C SER A 5 3.57 11.93 -14.27
N TYR A 6 3.72 11.93 -12.95
CA TYR A 6 3.30 10.81 -12.10
C TYR A 6 1.80 10.56 -12.18
N GLN A 7 0.97 11.61 -12.06
CA GLN A 7 -0.48 11.50 -12.23
C GLN A 7 -0.85 10.97 -13.62
N SER A 8 -0.12 11.38 -14.66
CA SER A 8 -0.33 10.85 -16.02
C SER A 8 -0.03 9.35 -16.13
N LEU A 9 0.99 8.87 -15.42
CA LEU A 9 1.35 7.45 -15.36
C LEU A 9 0.30 6.66 -14.57
N CYS A 10 -0.15 7.18 -13.44
CA CYS A 10 -1.26 6.61 -12.67
C CYS A 10 -2.56 6.52 -13.49
N ALA A 11 -2.81 7.46 -14.41
CA ALA A 11 -3.98 7.39 -15.29
C ALA A 11 -3.82 6.36 -16.42
N ARG A 12 -2.61 6.19 -16.98
CA ARG A 12 -2.36 5.29 -18.13
C ARG A 12 -2.07 3.85 -17.74
N ARG A 13 -1.33 3.62 -16.65
CA ARG A 13 -0.89 2.31 -16.17
C ARG A 13 -0.99 2.25 -14.64
N PRO A 14 -2.19 2.38 -14.06
CA PRO A 14 -2.37 2.56 -12.61
C PRO A 14 -1.75 1.46 -11.77
N LEU A 15 -1.92 0.19 -12.16
CA LEU A 15 -1.41 -0.95 -11.41
C LEU A 15 0.13 -0.95 -11.38
N LEU A 16 0.76 -0.92 -12.56
CA LEU A 16 2.22 -0.96 -12.66
C LEU A 16 2.87 0.24 -11.98
N THR A 17 2.32 1.45 -12.16
CA THR A 17 2.88 2.66 -11.54
C THR A 17 2.80 2.60 -10.02
N LYS A 18 1.67 2.13 -9.47
CA LYS A 18 1.52 1.97 -8.01
C LYS A 18 2.43 0.85 -7.48
N ALA A 19 2.53 -0.28 -8.17
CA ALA A 19 3.44 -1.38 -7.82
C ALA A 19 4.92 -0.94 -7.77
N ILE A 20 5.40 -0.24 -8.80
CA ILE A 20 6.78 0.29 -8.82
C ILE A 20 6.98 1.30 -7.69
N SER A 21 5.98 2.15 -7.44
CA SER A 21 6.06 3.17 -6.39
C SER A 21 6.09 2.53 -5.00
N ALA A 22 5.28 1.50 -4.75
CA ALA A 22 5.30 0.71 -3.52
C ALA A 22 6.66 0.04 -3.32
N ALA A 23 7.18 -0.63 -4.36
CA ALA A 23 8.50 -1.26 -4.35
C ALA A 23 9.64 -0.30 -3.98
N VAL A 24 9.63 0.91 -4.55
CA VAL A 24 10.61 1.96 -4.24
C VAL A 24 10.45 2.46 -2.80
N ILE A 25 9.22 2.73 -2.36
CA ILE A 25 8.94 3.19 -1.00
C ILE A 25 9.36 2.14 0.03
N GLY A 26 8.98 0.88 -0.18
CA GLY A 26 9.35 -0.23 0.68
C GLY A 26 10.86 -0.48 0.71
N GLY A 27 11.54 -0.44 -0.44
CA GLY A 27 13.00 -0.56 -0.50
C GLY A 27 13.71 0.57 0.24
N VAL A 28 13.27 1.82 0.07
CA VAL A 28 13.82 2.96 0.84
C VAL A 28 13.51 2.82 2.32
N GLY A 29 12.30 2.36 2.68
CA GLY A 29 11.89 2.10 4.05
C GLY A 29 12.77 1.05 4.73
N ASP A 30 13.04 -0.07 4.04
CA ASP A 30 13.93 -1.11 4.57
C ASP A 30 15.36 -0.62 4.71
N LEU A 31 15.90 0.13 3.73
CA LEU A 31 17.22 0.75 3.86
C LEU A 31 17.31 1.65 5.09
N LEU A 32 16.30 2.49 5.33
CA LEU A 32 16.23 3.35 6.51
C LEU A 32 16.12 2.53 7.80
N ALA A 33 15.33 1.45 7.80
CA ALA A 33 15.22 0.54 8.94
C ALA A 33 16.57 -0.12 9.26
N GLN A 34 17.28 -0.64 8.24
CA GLN A 34 18.63 -1.21 8.40
C GLN A 34 19.64 -0.19 8.95
N ILE A 35 19.51 1.08 8.58
CA ILE A 35 20.35 2.17 9.11
C ILE A 35 20.01 2.45 10.59
N LEU A 36 18.72 2.54 10.93
CA LEU A 36 18.26 2.84 12.29
C LEU A 36 18.55 1.72 13.29
N GLU A 37 18.32 0.46 12.90
CA GLU A 37 18.64 -0.74 13.69
C GLU A 37 20.12 -0.78 14.12
N ARG A 38 20.99 -0.12 13.35
CA ARG A 38 22.45 -0.20 13.50
C ARG A 38 23.12 1.04 14.06
N VAL A 39 22.36 2.05 14.52
CA VAL A 39 22.90 3.07 15.46
C VAL A 39 23.58 2.42 16.68
N SER A 40 23.32 1.13 16.93
CA SER A 40 23.90 0.28 17.96
C SER A 40 25.19 -0.51 17.60
N LEU A 41 25.65 -0.60 16.33
CA LEU A 41 26.73 -1.55 15.94
C LEU A 41 27.81 -0.97 14.99
N PHE A 42 29.09 -1.28 15.25
CA PHE A 42 30.29 -0.69 14.60
C PHE A 42 30.59 -1.13 13.15
N THR A 43 29.81 -2.04 12.55
CA THR A 43 30.04 -2.52 11.16
C THR A 43 28.79 -2.40 10.32
N PHE A 44 28.88 -1.66 9.20
CA PHE A 44 27.78 -1.45 8.27
C PHE A 44 27.88 -2.45 7.10
N THR A 45 26.93 -3.38 7.05
CA THR A 45 26.71 -4.25 5.89
C THR A 45 25.23 -4.24 5.56
N ILE A 46 24.89 -3.87 4.32
CA ILE A 46 23.52 -3.90 3.82
C ILE A 46 23.12 -5.36 3.60
N GLN A 47 22.01 -5.78 4.19
CA GLN A 47 21.39 -7.07 3.95
C GLN A 47 20.60 -7.01 2.64
N TRP A 48 21.30 -7.23 1.53
CA TRP A 48 20.71 -7.17 0.18
C TRP A 48 19.59 -8.18 -0.06
N TYR A 49 19.65 -9.34 0.61
CA TYR A 49 18.60 -10.34 0.58
C TYR A 49 17.28 -9.78 1.14
N ARG A 50 17.33 -9.23 2.36
CA ARG A 50 16.19 -8.60 3.03
C ARG A 50 15.60 -7.47 2.18
N LEU A 51 16.47 -6.62 1.63
CA LEU A 51 16.05 -5.53 0.74
C LEU A 51 15.30 -6.05 -0.49
N ALA A 52 15.82 -7.11 -1.13
CA ALA A 52 15.19 -7.70 -2.30
C ALA A 52 13.82 -8.30 -1.98
N VAL A 53 13.69 -9.03 -0.87
CA VAL A 53 12.42 -9.60 -0.40
C VAL A 53 11.40 -8.48 -0.16
N PHE A 54 11.75 -7.42 0.57
CA PHE A 54 10.87 -6.27 0.79
C PHE A 54 10.43 -5.62 -0.53
N VAL A 55 11.37 -5.29 -1.41
CA VAL A 55 11.07 -4.67 -2.71
C VAL A 55 10.12 -5.55 -3.53
N MET A 56 10.34 -6.86 -3.55
CA MET A 56 9.53 -7.82 -4.31
C MET A 56 8.13 -8.01 -3.72
N THR A 57 8.00 -8.12 -2.39
CA THR A 57 6.70 -8.22 -1.72
C THR A 57 5.86 -6.97 -1.97
N GLU A 58 6.47 -5.79 -1.89
CA GLU A 58 5.79 -4.51 -2.14
C GLU A 58 5.37 -4.35 -3.61
N PHE A 59 6.22 -4.82 -4.54
CA PHE A 59 5.93 -4.81 -5.97
C PHE A 59 4.80 -5.78 -6.36
N LEU A 60 4.91 -7.03 -5.92
CA LEU A 60 4.04 -8.13 -6.38
C LEU A 60 2.72 -8.18 -5.60
N PHE A 61 2.73 -7.83 -4.32
CA PHE A 61 1.57 -7.93 -3.46
C PHE A 61 1.01 -6.56 -3.08
N ASP A 62 1.77 -5.73 -2.37
CA ASP A 62 1.21 -4.52 -1.74
C ASP A 62 0.63 -3.54 -2.76
N GLY A 63 1.40 -3.18 -3.79
CA GLY A 63 0.93 -2.26 -4.83
C GLY A 63 -0.36 -2.72 -5.54
N PRO A 64 -0.42 -3.95 -6.07
CA PRO A 64 -1.64 -4.52 -6.64
C PRO A 64 -2.79 -4.65 -5.63
N PHE A 65 -2.53 -5.16 -4.42
CA PHE A 65 -3.54 -5.34 -3.38
C PHE A 65 -4.20 -4.01 -3.03
N LEU A 66 -3.40 -2.99 -2.70
CA LEU A 66 -3.91 -1.65 -2.36
C LEU A 66 -4.66 -1.00 -3.51
N HIS A 67 -4.24 -1.23 -4.77
CA HIS A 67 -4.99 -0.73 -5.93
C HIS A 67 -6.43 -1.24 -5.92
N PHE A 68 -6.61 -2.57 -5.80
CA PHE A 68 -7.93 -3.18 -5.82
C PHE A 68 -8.72 -2.90 -4.54
N TRP A 69 -8.06 -2.89 -3.38
CA TRP A 69 -8.69 -2.57 -2.10
C TRP A 69 -9.30 -1.17 -2.10
N TYR A 70 -8.54 -0.14 -2.53
CA TYR A 70 -9.09 1.21 -2.57
C TYR A 70 -10.16 1.40 -3.65
N GLU A 71 -10.10 0.66 -4.76
CA GLU A 71 -11.21 0.63 -5.73
C GLU A 71 -12.47 0.03 -5.11
N PHE A 72 -12.34 -1.05 -4.32
CA PHE A 72 -13.43 -1.64 -3.57
C PHE A 72 -14.00 -0.68 -2.52
N ILE A 73 -13.14 -0.04 -1.71
CA ILE A 73 -13.56 0.96 -0.71
C ILE A 73 -14.27 2.14 -1.36
N TYR A 74 -13.84 2.56 -2.55
CA TYR A 74 -14.53 3.59 -3.31
C TYR A 74 -15.94 3.15 -3.71
N LYS A 75 -16.09 1.95 -4.28
CA LYS A 75 -17.38 1.38 -4.70
C LYS A 75 -18.33 1.16 -3.52
N ILE A 76 -17.86 0.63 -2.39
CA ILE A 76 -18.71 0.42 -1.21
C ILE A 76 -19.17 1.75 -0.60
N GLY A 77 -18.32 2.78 -0.65
CA GLY A 77 -18.68 4.14 -0.24
C GLY A 77 -19.75 4.78 -1.14
N GLN A 78 -19.65 4.58 -2.46
CA GLN A 78 -20.70 5.02 -3.40
C GLN A 78 -22.02 4.30 -3.16
N TRP A 79 -21.98 2.98 -2.96
CA TRP A 79 -23.16 2.20 -2.61
C TRP A 79 -23.83 2.70 -1.32
N PHE A 80 -23.05 2.96 -0.28
CA PHE A 80 -23.56 3.50 1.00
C PHE A 80 -24.17 4.89 0.81
N GLU A 81 -23.53 5.75 0.04
CA GLU A 81 -24.05 7.08 -0.30
C GLU A 81 -25.42 7.01 -0.99
N THR A 82 -25.56 6.17 -2.02
CA THR A 82 -26.82 5.99 -2.74
C THR A 82 -27.91 5.37 -1.85
N LYS A 83 -27.56 4.38 -1.02
CA LYS A 83 -28.50 3.68 -0.15
C LYS A 83 -29.11 4.58 0.92
N PHE A 84 -28.32 5.52 1.46
CA PHE A 84 -28.75 6.42 2.54
C PHE A 84 -29.05 7.85 2.06
N GLY A 85 -29.03 8.10 0.75
CA GLY A 85 -29.32 9.43 0.17
C GLY A 85 -28.37 10.52 0.67
N LEU A 86 -27.10 10.17 0.92
CA LEU A 86 -26.14 11.08 1.52
C LEU A 86 -25.57 12.05 0.47
N SER A 87 -25.16 13.24 0.92
CA SER A 87 -24.37 14.14 0.10
C SER A 87 -23.01 13.50 -0.26
N PRO A 88 -22.43 13.78 -1.44
CA PRO A 88 -21.09 13.35 -1.82
C PRO A 88 -19.98 13.77 -0.83
N ARG A 89 -20.23 14.83 -0.04
CA ARG A 89 -19.31 15.36 0.98
C ARG A 89 -19.68 14.93 2.40
N SER A 90 -20.54 13.92 2.54
CA SER A 90 -20.99 13.45 3.84
C SER A 90 -19.84 12.86 4.65
N ARG A 91 -19.63 13.38 5.86
CA ARG A 91 -18.68 12.82 6.82
C ARG A 91 -19.03 11.37 7.20
N LEU A 92 -20.31 11.01 7.15
CA LEU A 92 -20.77 9.65 7.48
C LEU A 92 -20.25 8.61 6.47
N LYS A 93 -20.18 8.96 5.18
CA LYS A 93 -19.57 8.11 4.15
C LYS A 93 -18.09 7.86 4.44
N THR A 94 -17.36 8.93 4.74
CA THR A 94 -15.92 8.83 5.07
C THR A 94 -15.69 8.00 6.33
N LEU A 95 -16.50 8.21 7.38
CA LEU A 95 -16.45 7.41 8.60
C LEU A 95 -16.72 5.93 8.31
N PHE A 96 -17.75 5.63 7.51
CA PHE A 96 -18.06 4.27 7.11
C PHE A 96 -16.90 3.60 6.34
N GLN A 97 -16.36 4.28 5.33
CA GLN A 97 -15.20 3.78 4.56
C GLN A 97 -13.99 3.53 5.47
N PHE A 98 -13.70 4.45 6.38
CA PHE A 98 -12.64 4.30 7.38
C PHE A 98 -12.89 3.11 8.30
N SER A 99 -14.12 2.94 8.81
CA SER A 99 -14.45 1.80 9.66
C SER A 99 -14.27 0.47 8.93
N VAL A 100 -14.67 0.37 7.66
CA VAL A 100 -14.46 -0.84 6.83
C VAL A 100 -12.97 -1.10 6.62
N ASP A 101 -12.21 -0.06 6.30
CA ASP A 101 -10.77 -0.14 6.05
C ASP A 101 -9.99 -0.62 7.29
N GLN A 102 -10.26 -0.03 8.45
CA GLN A 102 -9.54 -0.34 9.69
C GLN A 102 -10.02 -1.64 10.37
N THR A 103 -11.17 -2.20 9.98
CA THR A 103 -11.66 -3.48 10.52
C THR A 103 -11.42 -4.61 9.53
N LEU A 104 -12.19 -4.66 8.45
CA LEU A 104 -12.10 -5.70 7.43
C LEU A 104 -10.78 -5.61 6.65
N GLY A 105 -10.34 -4.39 6.31
CA GLY A 105 -9.10 -4.20 5.58
C GLY A 105 -7.90 -4.72 6.36
N VAL A 106 -7.76 -4.29 7.61
CA VAL A 106 -6.72 -4.78 8.53
C VAL A 106 -6.78 -6.30 8.72
N ALA A 107 -7.97 -6.86 8.96
CA ALA A 107 -8.14 -8.29 9.20
C ALA A 107 -7.78 -9.16 7.97
N ILE A 108 -7.92 -8.63 6.76
CA ILE A 108 -7.57 -9.33 5.51
C ILE A 108 -6.12 -9.06 5.12
N TYR A 109 -5.68 -7.80 5.22
CA TYR A 109 -4.39 -7.33 4.71
C TYR A 109 -3.23 -8.00 5.43
N TYR A 110 -3.18 -7.99 6.77
CA TYR A 110 -2.01 -8.50 7.48
C TYR A 110 -1.77 -10.00 7.25
N PRO A 111 -2.79 -10.88 7.36
CA PRO A 111 -2.58 -12.29 7.05
C PRO A 111 -2.14 -12.52 5.59
N ALA A 112 -2.74 -11.80 4.64
CA ALA A 112 -2.37 -11.91 3.23
C ALA A 112 -0.95 -11.38 2.96
N TYR A 113 -0.54 -10.30 3.62
CA TYR A 113 0.80 -9.74 3.53
C TYR A 113 1.84 -10.72 4.08
N PHE A 114 1.63 -11.28 5.27
CA PHE A 114 2.56 -12.26 5.84
C PHE A 114 2.69 -13.50 4.96
N TYR A 115 1.57 -14.00 4.43
CA TYR A 115 1.58 -15.13 3.50
C TYR A 115 2.34 -14.79 2.21
N ALA A 116 2.12 -13.61 1.63
CA ALA A 116 2.85 -13.16 0.44
C ALA A 116 4.34 -12.98 0.72
N TYR A 117 4.69 -12.43 1.88
CA TYR A 117 6.08 -12.25 2.31
C TYR A 117 6.78 -13.60 2.45
N GLU A 118 6.15 -14.60 3.08
CA GLU A 118 6.68 -15.96 3.25
C GLU A 118 6.88 -16.70 1.91
N ILE A 119 6.12 -16.38 0.87
CA ILE A 119 6.32 -16.94 -0.48
C ILE A 119 7.55 -16.33 -1.18
N VAL A 120 7.86 -15.07 -0.88
CA VAL A 120 8.94 -14.32 -1.53
C VAL A 120 10.28 -14.55 -0.83
N GLU A 121 10.26 -14.76 0.50
CA GLU A 121 11.41 -15.19 1.31
C GLU A 121 11.78 -16.67 1.07
#